data_AF-A0A397F7L1-F1
#
_entry.id   AF-A0A397F7L1-F1
#
_cell.length_a   1.000
_cell.length_b   1.000
_cell.length_c   1.000
_cell.angle_alpha   90.00
_cell.angle_beta   90.00
_cell.angle_gamma   90.00
#
_symmetry.space_group_name_H-M   'P 1'
#
loop_
_entity.id
_entity.type
_entity.pdbx_description
1 polymer ?
#
loop_
_entity_poly.entity_id
_entity_poly.type
_entity_poly.pdbx_seq_one_letter_code
_entity_poly.pdbx_strand_id
1 'polypeptide(L)'
;MSWRCKESHITSSTRHGLKATMGGQGRKSMIPFKGDIIAYMNERRDNNKFVRVFHLMQWIRRNQKPWLVSYIEAKKSHSGYESLRCMLLRFCTRNRFRHRKACVSKLSQEVLDSVWLGYAVYFHTKYAAYPKHTILNADETGHPGVPG
;
A
#
# COMPACT_ATOMS: atom_id res chain seq x y z
N MET A 1 33.28 -2.54 -33.07
CA MET A 1 32.72 -1.23 -33.48
C MET A 1 31.49 -1.42 -34.39
N SER A 2 30.39 -2.00 -33.89
CA SER A 2 29.25 -2.46 -34.73
C SER A 2 28.09 -1.46 -34.84
N TRP A 3 28.05 -0.42 -34.00
CA TRP A 3 26.89 0.49 -33.94
C TRP A 3 26.85 1.54 -35.07
N ARG A 4 28.00 1.95 -35.63
CA ARG A 4 28.05 2.90 -36.77
C ARG A 4 27.47 2.33 -38.07
N CYS A 5 27.59 1.01 -38.30
CA CYS A 5 27.00 0.36 -39.47
C CYS A 5 25.46 0.37 -39.47
N LYS A 6 24.84 0.72 -38.34
CA LYS A 6 23.38 0.80 -38.18
C LYS A 6 22.88 2.23 -38.00
N GLU A 7 23.77 3.22 -38.11
CA GLU A 7 23.48 4.64 -37.84
C GLU A 7 22.46 5.21 -38.82
N SER A 8 22.60 4.92 -40.11
CA SER A 8 21.62 5.30 -41.14
C SER A 8 20.24 4.69 -40.91
N HIS A 9 20.15 3.45 -40.39
CA HIS A 9 18.89 2.81 -40.03
C HIS A 9 18.26 3.41 -38.76
N ILE A 10 19.08 3.89 -37.82
CA ILE A 10 18.61 4.55 -36.60
C ILE A 10 18.08 5.96 -36.92
N THR A 11 18.78 6.71 -37.78
CA THR A 11 18.41 8.09 -38.12
C THR A 11 17.30 8.19 -39.16
N SER A 12 17.14 7.20 -40.04
CA SER A 12 16.03 7.16 -41.02
C SER A 12 14.73 6.55 -40.49
N SER A 13 14.78 5.87 -39.33
CA SER A 13 13.59 5.31 -38.71
C SER A 13 12.77 6.42 -38.03
N THR A 14 11.82 7.03 -38.75
CA THR A 14 10.71 7.79 -38.18
C THR A 14 9.79 6.85 -37.40
N ARG A 15 10.22 6.44 -36.21
CA ARG A 15 9.41 5.68 -35.26
C ARG A 15 9.30 6.45 -33.95
N HIS A 16 8.56 7.54 -34.01
CA HIS A 16 7.73 7.97 -32.87
C HIS A 16 6.37 7.25 -32.88
N GLY A 17 6.30 6.06 -33.48
CA GLY A 17 5.29 5.09 -33.08
C GLY A 17 5.67 4.60 -31.69
N LEU A 18 5.04 5.20 -30.67
CA LEU A 18 5.06 4.78 -29.28
C LEU A 18 5.33 3.27 -29.20
N LYS A 19 6.57 2.90 -28.88
CA LYS A 19 6.79 1.54 -28.40
C LYS A 19 5.99 1.46 -27.11
N ALA A 20 4.81 0.86 -27.19
CA ALA A 20 4.00 0.46 -26.06
C ALA A 20 4.69 -0.68 -25.28
N THR A 21 5.98 -0.57 -25.02
CA THR A 21 6.70 -1.35 -24.02
C THR A 21 6.60 -0.62 -22.70
N MET A 22 5.36 -0.47 -22.22
CA MET A 22 4.92 -0.36 -20.83
C MET A 22 3.38 -0.23 -20.88
N GLY A 23 2.71 -1.07 -21.67
CA GLY A 23 1.31 -1.36 -21.38
C GLY A 23 1.32 -1.95 -19.98
N GLY A 24 0.87 -1.17 -18.99
CA GLY A 24 0.73 -1.59 -17.61
C GLY A 24 -0.24 -2.76 -17.51
N GLN A 25 0.20 -3.95 -17.90
CA GLN A 25 -0.44 -5.19 -17.55
C GLN A 25 -0.11 -5.40 -16.08
N GLY A 26 -0.82 -4.66 -15.23
CA GLY A 26 -1.00 -5.03 -13.84
C GLY A 26 -1.40 -6.50 -13.84
N ARG A 27 -0.48 -7.34 -13.40
CA ARG A 27 -0.67 -8.79 -13.29
C ARG A 27 -2.05 -9.04 -12.70
N LYS A 28 -2.96 -9.66 -13.47
CA LYS A 28 -4.35 -9.96 -13.05
C LYS A 28 -4.33 -10.43 -11.59
N SER A 29 -5.21 -9.89 -10.76
CA SER A 29 -5.23 -10.22 -9.33
C SER A 29 -5.45 -11.72 -9.17
N MET A 30 -4.38 -12.46 -8.84
CA MET A 30 -4.35 -13.91 -8.64
C MET A 30 -5.35 -14.40 -7.57
N ILE A 31 -5.87 -13.48 -6.76
CA ILE A 31 -6.76 -13.74 -5.64
C ILE A 31 -8.17 -13.26 -6.03
N PRO A 32 -9.14 -14.17 -6.24
CA PRO A 32 -10.50 -13.83 -6.62
C PRO A 32 -11.22 -12.96 -5.57
N PHE A 33 -10.90 -13.17 -4.29
CA PHE A 33 -11.52 -12.55 -3.12
C PHE A 33 -10.65 -11.43 -2.51
N LYS A 34 -10.00 -10.61 -3.36
CA LYS A 34 -9.11 -9.53 -2.89
C LYS A 34 -9.82 -8.53 -1.95
N GLY A 35 -11.10 -8.26 -2.18
CA GLY A 35 -11.89 -7.31 -1.40
C GLY A 35 -12.05 -7.80 0.05
N ASP A 36 -12.40 -9.06 0.22
CA ASP A 36 -12.59 -9.69 1.52
C ASP A 36 -11.29 -9.74 2.34
N ILE A 37 -10.16 -10.00 1.68
CA ILE A 37 -8.84 -9.92 2.35
C ILE A 37 -8.59 -8.49 2.84
N ILE A 38 -8.85 -7.47 2.01
CA ILE A 38 -8.63 -6.07 2.40
C ILE A 38 -9.55 -5.68 3.56
N ALA A 39 -10.82 -6.08 3.51
CA ALA A 39 -11.79 -5.85 4.58
C ALA A 39 -11.30 -6.47 5.91
N TYR A 40 -10.87 -7.74 5.89
CA TYR A 40 -10.28 -8.41 7.05
C TYR A 40 -9.02 -7.69 7.57
N MET A 41 -8.16 -7.20 6.68
CA MET A 41 -6.96 -6.47 7.08
C MET A 41 -7.28 -5.11 7.73
N ASN A 42 -8.32 -4.41 7.24
CA ASN A 42 -8.79 -3.16 7.82
C ASN A 42 -9.44 -3.40 9.18
N GLU A 43 -10.35 -4.38 9.28
CA GLU A 43 -10.99 -4.75 10.55
C GLU A 43 -9.94 -5.04 11.64
N ARG A 44 -8.87 -5.78 11.31
CA ARG A 44 -7.79 -6.01 12.28
C ARG A 44 -7.05 -4.74 12.67
N ARG A 45 -6.84 -3.82 11.74
CA ARG A 45 -6.21 -2.51 12.01
C ARG A 45 -7.08 -1.63 12.90
N ASP A 46 -8.37 -1.57 12.62
CA ASP A 46 -9.33 -0.77 13.40
C ASP A 46 -9.38 -1.28 14.85
N ASN A 47 -9.20 -2.59 15.03
CA ASN A 47 -9.06 -3.22 16.35
C ASN A 47 -7.64 -3.14 16.96
N ASN A 48 -6.73 -2.30 16.44
CA ASN A 48 -5.33 -2.18 16.86
C ASN A 48 -4.54 -3.51 16.87
N LYS A 49 -4.94 -4.49 16.06
CA LYS A 49 -4.25 -5.79 15.94
C LYS A 49 -3.25 -5.73 14.80
N PHE A 50 -2.06 -6.26 15.03
CA PHE A 50 -1.06 -6.40 13.97
C PHE A 50 -1.53 -7.40 12.89
N VAL A 51 -1.16 -7.14 11.64
CA VAL A 51 -1.46 -8.02 10.51
C VAL A 51 -0.18 -8.66 10.01
N ARG A 52 -0.07 -9.99 10.16
CA ARG A 52 1.01 -10.80 9.56
C ARG A 52 0.46 -11.66 8.42
N VAL A 53 1.34 -12.07 7.51
CA VAL A 53 0.99 -13.00 6.42
C VAL A 53 0.37 -14.29 6.95
N PHE A 54 0.83 -14.76 8.11
CA PHE A 54 0.23 -15.88 8.83
C PHE A 54 -1.29 -15.70 9.08
N HIS A 55 -1.73 -14.49 9.42
CA HIS A 55 -3.14 -14.19 9.70
C HIS A 55 -3.98 -14.28 8.43
N LEU A 56 -3.41 -13.83 7.31
CA LEU A 56 -4.03 -13.93 5.99
C LEU A 56 -4.13 -15.40 5.56
N MET A 57 -3.07 -16.19 5.75
CA MET A 57 -3.08 -17.63 5.47
C MET A 57 -4.15 -18.36 6.29
N GLN A 58 -4.28 -18.05 7.59
CA GLN A 58 -5.33 -18.60 8.45
C GLN A 58 -6.73 -18.18 8.03
N TRP A 59 -6.91 -16.93 7.60
CA TRP A 59 -8.19 -16.43 7.10
C TRP A 59 -8.57 -17.16 5.80
N ILE A 60 -7.64 -17.32 4.85
CA ILE A 60 -7.87 -18.06 3.60
C ILE A 60 -8.21 -19.51 3.88
N ARG A 61 -7.49 -20.17 4.80
CA ARG A 61 -7.77 -21.56 5.17
C ARG A 61 -9.18 -21.76 5.74
N ARG A 62 -9.72 -20.76 6.44
CA ARG A 62 -11.06 -20.81 7.05
C ARG A 62 -12.18 -20.46 6.07
N ASN A 63 -11.98 -19.42 5.27
CA ASN A 63 -13.05 -18.83 4.46
C ASN A 63 -12.99 -19.25 2.98
N GLN A 64 -11.83 -19.66 2.50
CA GLN A 64 -11.55 -19.90 1.07
C GLN A 64 -10.82 -21.24 0.88
N LYS A 65 -11.19 -22.25 1.67
CA LYS A 65 -10.57 -23.59 1.66
C LYS A 65 -10.59 -24.25 0.29
N PRO A 66 -11.71 -24.27 -0.47
CA PRO A 66 -11.73 -24.89 -1.80
C PRO A 66 -10.72 -24.25 -2.75
N TRP A 67 -10.67 -22.91 -2.77
CA TRP A 67 -9.70 -22.18 -3.58
C TRP A 67 -8.25 -22.45 -3.15
N LEU A 68 -7.98 -22.53 -1.84
CA LEU A 68 -6.65 -22.83 -1.31
C LEU A 68 -6.15 -24.21 -1.77
N VAL A 69 -7.02 -25.22 -1.74
CA VAL A 69 -6.69 -26.58 -2.19
C VAL A 69 -6.35 -26.57 -3.67
N SER A 70 -7.23 -26.04 -4.52
CA SER A 70 -6.98 -25.95 -5.97
C SER A 70 -5.73 -25.13 -6.30
N TYR A 71 -5.46 -24.07 -5.54
CA TYR A 71 -4.25 -23.26 -5.71
C TYR A 71 -2.98 -24.06 -5.42
N ILE A 72 -2.95 -24.86 -4.34
CA ILE A 72 -1.80 -25.66 -3.95
C ILE A 72 -1.59 -26.80 -4.95
N GLU A 73 -2.65 -27.50 -5.36
CA GLU A 73 -2.61 -28.58 -6.36
C GLU A 73 -2.05 -28.11 -7.71
N ALA A 74 -2.40 -26.89 -8.12
CA ALA A 74 -1.88 -26.29 -9.35
C ALA A 74 -0.38 -25.95 -9.29
N LYS A 75 0.28 -26.01 -8.14
CA LYS A 75 1.70 -25.68 -7.96
C LYS A 75 2.56 -26.95 -7.95
N LYS A 76 3.32 -27.15 -9.04
CA LYS A 76 4.21 -28.29 -9.25
C LYS A 76 5.52 -28.30 -8.43
N SER A 77 5.85 -27.25 -7.65
CA SER A 77 7.13 -27.16 -6.92
C SER A 77 6.96 -27.33 -5.40
N HIS A 78 8.06 -27.71 -4.73
CA HIS A 78 8.18 -28.19 -3.34
C HIS A 78 7.62 -27.33 -2.18
N SER A 79 6.84 -26.27 -2.41
CA SER A 79 6.00 -25.70 -1.35
C SER A 79 4.91 -24.78 -1.91
N GLY A 80 3.73 -25.33 -2.21
CA GLY A 80 2.55 -24.54 -2.57
C GLY A 80 2.23 -23.46 -1.54
N TYR A 81 2.47 -23.76 -0.26
CA TYR A 81 2.33 -22.81 0.85
C TYR A 81 3.37 -21.68 0.83
N GLU A 82 4.62 -21.93 0.44
CA GLU A 82 5.62 -20.85 0.32
C GLU A 82 5.27 -19.94 -0.86
N SER A 83 4.78 -20.51 -1.96
CA SER A 83 4.30 -19.71 -3.09
C SER A 83 3.12 -18.81 -2.70
N LEU A 84 2.20 -19.33 -1.87
CA LEU A 84 1.07 -18.59 -1.30
C LEU A 84 1.59 -17.47 -0.38
N ARG A 85 2.52 -17.78 0.51
CA ARG A 85 3.12 -16.81 1.43
C ARG A 85 3.76 -15.65 0.66
N CYS A 86 4.56 -15.95 -0.37
CA CYS A 86 5.18 -14.95 -1.25
C CYS A 86 4.14 -14.11 -2.01
N MET A 87 3.08 -14.73 -2.50
CA MET A 87 1.97 -14.02 -3.15
C MET A 87 1.29 -13.05 -2.17
N LEU A 88 1.01 -13.48 -0.94
CA LEU A 88 0.40 -12.65 0.08
C LEU A 88 1.31 -11.51 0.54
N LEU A 89 2.62 -11.73 0.66
CA LEU A 89 3.58 -10.65 0.92
C LEU A 89 3.49 -9.56 -0.14
N ARG A 90 3.54 -9.95 -1.43
CA ARG A 90 3.40 -9.01 -2.56
C ARG A 90 2.05 -8.31 -2.56
N PHE A 91 0.99 -9.03 -2.19
CA PHE A 91 -0.35 -8.45 -2.05
C PHE A 91 -0.38 -7.36 -0.97
N CYS A 92 0.17 -7.62 0.23
CA CYS A 92 0.27 -6.62 1.29
C CYS A 92 1.06 -5.40 0.84
N THR A 93 2.22 -5.60 0.20
CA THR A 93 3.07 -4.50 -0.29
C THR A 93 2.34 -3.63 -1.31
N ARG A 94 1.62 -4.24 -2.27
CA ARG A 94 0.85 -3.51 -3.30
C ARG A 94 -0.28 -2.70 -2.71
N ASN A 95 -0.95 -3.23 -1.69
CA ASN A 95 -2.07 -2.54 -1.02
C ASN A 95 -1.59 -1.59 0.09
N ARG A 96 -0.30 -1.23 0.12
CA ARG A 96 0.29 -0.31 1.12
C ARG A 96 0.11 -0.79 2.57
N PHE A 97 -0.06 -2.09 2.78
CA PHE A 97 -0.01 -2.69 4.10
C PHE A 97 1.45 -2.95 4.47
N ARG A 98 2.13 -1.90 4.92
CA ARG A 98 3.44 -2.00 5.58
C ARG A 98 3.25 -2.15 7.08
N HIS A 99 4.22 -2.77 7.72
CA HIS A 99 4.33 -2.77 9.17
C HIS A 99 4.35 -1.32 9.65
N ARG A 100 3.36 -0.93 10.45
CA ARG A 100 3.45 0.29 11.27
C ARG A 100 4.12 -0.13 12.56
N LYS A 101 5.21 0.56 12.93
CA LYS A 101 5.69 0.49 14.30
C LYS A 101 4.54 0.99 15.17
N ALA A 102 4.22 0.27 16.24
CA ALA A 102 3.32 0.80 17.24
C ALA A 102 3.92 2.12 17.72
N CYS A 103 3.30 3.23 17.36
CA CYS A 103 3.59 4.48 18.03
C CYS A 103 2.82 4.38 19.34
N VAL A 104 3.54 4.37 20.46
CA VAL A 104 2.90 4.35 21.78
C VAL A 104 2.25 5.73 21.94
N SER A 105 0.98 5.85 21.58
CA SER A 105 0.22 7.06 21.87
C SER A 105 -0.12 7.05 23.36
N LYS A 106 0.02 8.20 24.02
CA LYS A 106 -0.37 8.36 25.42
C LYS A 106 -1.89 8.28 25.60
N LEU A 107 -2.65 8.46 24.53
CA LEU A 107 -4.11 8.52 24.48
C LEU A 107 -4.67 7.55 23.44
N SER A 108 -5.91 7.09 23.62
CA SER A 108 -6.60 6.25 22.64
C SER A 108 -6.96 7.05 21.37
N GLN A 109 -7.18 6.35 20.26
CA GLN A 109 -7.59 6.99 19.00
C GLN A 109 -8.94 7.71 19.15
N GLU A 110 -9.88 7.13 19.88
CA GLU A 110 -11.20 7.72 20.16
C GLU A 110 -11.09 9.07 20.89
N VAL A 111 -10.17 9.17 21.87
CA VAL A 111 -9.90 10.42 22.59
C VAL A 111 -9.25 11.44 21.65
N LEU A 112 -8.30 11.02 20.81
CA LEU A 112 -7.67 11.91 19.84
C LEU A 112 -8.70 12.43 18.81
N ASP A 113 -9.57 11.56 18.30
CA ASP A 113 -10.58 11.91 17.30
C ASP A 113 -11.62 12.87 17.90
N SER A 114 -12.07 12.62 19.13
CA SER A 114 -13.02 13.53 19.82
C SER A 114 -12.42 14.91 20.09
N VAL A 115 -11.18 14.98 20.58
CA VAL A 115 -10.46 16.24 20.79
C VAL A 115 -10.25 16.98 19.46
N TRP A 116 -9.85 16.26 18.42
CA TRP A 116 -9.64 16.84 17.09
C TRP A 116 -10.93 17.39 16.50
N LEU A 117 -12.05 16.65 16.58
CA LEU A 117 -13.34 17.12 16.07
C LEU A 117 -13.81 18.36 16.82
N GLY A 118 -13.73 18.35 18.15
CA GLY A 118 -14.10 19.48 18.98
C GLY A 118 -13.26 20.73 18.67
N TYR A 119 -11.95 20.55 18.51
CA TYR A 119 -11.05 21.62 18.12
C TYR A 119 -11.34 22.15 16.71
N ALA A 120 -11.59 21.28 15.74
CA ALA A 120 -11.91 21.68 14.37
C ALA A 120 -13.20 22.51 14.30
N VAL A 121 -14.26 22.08 15.00
CA VAL A 121 -15.52 22.83 15.12
C VAL A 121 -15.27 24.20 15.76
N TYR A 122 -14.56 24.23 16.89
CA TYR A 122 -14.23 25.48 17.58
C TYR A 122 -13.42 26.43 16.70
N PHE A 123 -12.37 25.92 16.05
CA PHE A 123 -11.48 26.70 15.19
C PHE A 123 -12.25 27.29 14.01
N HIS A 124 -13.02 26.47 13.28
CA HIS A 124 -13.80 26.94 12.14
C HIS A 124 -14.90 27.92 12.55
N THR A 125 -15.49 27.77 13.73
CA THR A 125 -16.49 28.71 14.23
C THR A 125 -15.86 30.04 14.65
N LYS A 126 -14.79 29.99 15.45
CA LYS A 126 -14.14 31.18 16.01
C LYS A 126 -13.44 32.02 14.95
N TYR A 127 -12.84 31.38 13.96
CA TYR A 127 -12.07 32.06 12.91
C TYR A 127 -12.82 32.15 11.58
N ALA A 128 -14.14 31.88 11.56
CA ALA A 128 -14.97 31.94 10.35
C ALA A 128 -14.89 33.29 9.60
N ALA A 129 -14.73 34.39 10.35
CA ALA A 129 -14.66 35.74 9.82
C ALA A 129 -13.31 36.09 9.17
N TYR A 130 -12.26 35.29 9.39
CA TYR A 130 -10.95 35.54 8.84
C TYR A 130 -10.78 34.86 7.48
N PRO A 131 -10.29 35.57 6.45
CA PRO A 131 -9.93 34.96 5.18
C PRO A 131 -8.84 33.89 5.38
N LYS A 132 -8.94 32.75 4.69
CA LYS A 132 -7.97 31.64 4.86
C LYS A 132 -6.51 32.05 4.63
N HIS A 133 -6.26 33.04 3.78
CA HIS A 133 -4.90 33.51 3.47
C HIS A 133 -4.23 34.28 4.62
N THR A 134 -4.98 34.69 5.65
CA THR A 134 -4.43 35.36 6.83
C THR A 134 -4.09 34.38 7.96
N ILE A 135 -4.38 33.09 7.79
CA ILE A 135 -4.09 32.05 8.76
C ILE A 135 -2.74 31.43 8.41
N LEU A 136 -1.75 31.61 9.29
CA LEU A 136 -0.40 31.09 9.11
C LEU A 136 -0.19 29.84 9.97
N ASN A 137 0.41 28.79 9.40
CA ASN A 137 0.85 27.63 10.15
C ASN A 137 2.27 27.86 10.68
N ALA A 138 2.54 27.47 11.92
CA ALA A 138 3.86 27.51 12.51
C ALA A 138 4.15 26.17 13.18
N ASP A 139 5.26 25.53 12.80
CA ASP A 139 5.75 24.30 13.42
C ASP A 139 7.28 24.23 13.36
N GLU A 140 7.86 23.62 14.39
CA GLU A 140 9.31 23.37 14.44
C GLU A 140 9.62 22.05 13.73
N THR A 141 10.30 22.15 12.58
CA THR A 141 10.85 20.97 11.90
C THR A 141 12.27 20.74 12.41
N GLY A 142 12.48 19.69 13.21
CA GLY A 142 13.81 19.28 13.65
C GLY A 142 14.67 18.85 12.46
N HIS A 143 15.72 19.62 12.16
CA HIS A 143 16.72 19.22 11.18
C HIS A 143 17.66 18.17 11.79
N PRO A 144 17.76 16.95 11.21
CA PRO A 144 18.75 15.99 11.68
C PRO A 144 20.15 16.53 11.37
N GLY A 145 20.92 16.77 12.44
CA GLY A 145 22.29 17.29 12.36
C GLY A 145 23.21 16.37 11.57
N VAL A 146 24.06 16.98 10.75
CA VAL A 146 25.20 16.33 10.09
C VAL A 146 26.21 15.98 11.19
N PRO A 147 26.71 14.73 11.27
CA PRO A 147 27.74 14.39 12.23
C PRO A 147 29.05 15.09 11.84
N GLY A 148 29.65 15.79 12.82
CA GLY A 148 31.02 16.30 12.75
C GLY A 148 32.05 15.25 13.13
#